data_AF-H8Z7F7-F1
#
_entry.id   AF-H8Z7F7-F1
#
_cell.length_a   1.000
_cell.length_b   1.000
_cell.length_c   1.000
_cell.angle_alpha   90.00
_cell.angle_beta   90.00
_cell.angle_gamma   90.00
#
_symmetry.space_group_name_H-M   'P 1'
#
loop_
_entity.id
_entity.type
_entity.pdbx_description
1 polymer ?
#
loop_
_entity_poly.entity_id
_entity_poly.type
_entity_poly.pdbx_seq_one_letter_code
_entity_poly.pdbx_strand_id
1 'polypeptide(L)'
;MLAHGEGGAETFFEKLTMAFQAHGLNQRVLICRNANRRRRLEAAGCDVVEIPAQGVQKFLARRRVSREAERFNPNIQLAWMSRAAGALSRLDGCTNLARLGGYYKLKYFQRCDHLIGNTPGVLEYLEGAG
;
A
#
# COMPACT_ATOMS: atom_id res chain seq x y z
N MET A 1 1.31 0.79 -2.94
CA MET A 1 2.54 1.52 -2.56
C MET A 1 2.57 2.91 -3.19
N LEU A 2 2.52 4.00 -2.40
CA LEU A 2 2.50 5.38 -2.92
C LEU A 2 3.80 6.16 -2.63
N ALA A 3 4.94 5.61 -3.03
CA ALA A 3 6.23 6.29 -2.98
C ALA A 3 6.99 6.17 -4.32
N HIS A 4 7.83 7.16 -4.62
CA HIS A 4 8.54 7.26 -5.90
C HIS A 4 9.96 6.68 -5.85
N GLY A 5 10.55 6.51 -4.66
CA GLY A 5 11.94 6.06 -4.49
C GLY A 5 12.15 4.59 -4.85
N GLU A 6 13.38 4.09 -4.64
CA GLU A 6 13.77 2.68 -4.76
C GLU A 6 14.52 2.21 -3.50
N GLY A 7 14.02 2.58 -2.32
CA GLY A 7 14.61 2.18 -1.04
C GLY A 7 14.32 0.72 -0.67
N GLY A 8 14.76 0.34 0.55
CA GLY A 8 14.58 -1.02 1.05
C GLY A 8 13.11 -1.44 1.20
N ALA A 9 12.24 -0.52 1.59
CA ALA A 9 10.81 -0.79 1.72
C ALA A 9 10.11 -0.94 0.36
N GLU A 10 10.53 -0.18 -0.65
CA GLU A 10 10.11 -0.34 -2.04
C GLU A 10 10.55 -1.67 -2.64
N THR A 11 11.81 -2.04 -2.40
CA THR A 11 12.37 -3.32 -2.86
C THR A 11 11.63 -4.49 -2.22
N PHE A 12 11.35 -4.42 -0.91
CA PHE A 12 10.55 -5.44 -0.24
C PHE A 12 9.12 -5.48 -0.79
N PHE A 13 8.49 -4.32 -1.01
CA PHE A 13 7.17 -4.25 -1.63
C PHE A 13 7.12 -5.01 -2.94
N GLU A 14 8.08 -4.76 -3.84
CA GLU A 14 8.15 -5.46 -5.12
C GLU A 14 8.31 -6.97 -4.91
N LYS A 15 9.26 -7.41 -4.08
CA LYS A 15 9.50 -8.83 -3.79
C LYS A 15 8.26 -9.54 -3.26
N LEU A 16 7.58 -8.96 -2.26
CA LEU A 16 6.39 -9.58 -1.67
C LEU A 16 5.23 -9.62 -2.67
N THR A 17 5.02 -8.54 -3.44
CA THR A 17 3.97 -8.48 -4.46
C THR A 17 4.17 -9.54 -5.54
N MET A 18 5.41 -9.69 -6.03
CA MET A 18 5.75 -10.72 -7.01
C MET A 18 5.59 -12.13 -6.43
N ALA A 19 5.94 -12.34 -5.15
CA ALA A 19 5.71 -13.62 -4.48
C ALA A 19 4.21 -13.96 -4.38
N PHE A 20 3.36 -12.99 -4.01
CA PHE A 20 1.91 -13.19 -4.04
C PHE A 20 1.39 -13.60 -5.41
N GLN A 21 1.92 -12.98 -6.47
CA GLN A 21 1.54 -13.31 -7.84
C GLN A 21 1.96 -14.73 -8.21
N ALA A 22 3.19 -15.12 -7.85
CA ALA A 22 3.70 -16.47 -8.08
C ALA A 22 2.89 -17.56 -7.34
N HIS A 23 2.28 -17.22 -6.20
CA HIS A 23 1.37 -18.09 -5.45
C HIS A 23 -0.09 -18.02 -5.89
N GLY A 24 -0.40 -17.31 -6.98
CA GLY A 24 -1.75 -17.26 -7.56
C GLY A 24 -2.75 -16.40 -6.79
N LEU A 25 -2.29 -15.49 -5.91
CA LEU A 25 -3.19 -14.55 -5.26
C LEU A 25 -3.77 -13.58 -6.29
N ASN A 26 -5.09 -13.48 -6.35
CA ASN A 26 -5.77 -12.44 -7.13
C ASN A 26 -5.52 -11.09 -6.47
N GLN A 27 -4.69 -10.25 -7.09
CA GLN A 27 -4.30 -8.95 -6.55
C GLN A 27 -4.30 -7.86 -7.62
N ARG A 28 -4.64 -6.65 -7.19
CA ARG A 28 -4.43 -5.42 -7.95
C ARG A 28 -3.41 -4.52 -7.24
N VAL A 29 -2.36 -4.15 -7.96
CA VAL A 29 -1.19 -3.49 -7.41
C VAL A 29 -1.23 -2.00 -7.74
N LEU A 30 -1.57 -1.17 -6.75
CA LEU A 30 -1.58 0.28 -6.91
C LEU A 30 -0.20 0.87 -6.61
N ILE A 31 0.42 1.54 -7.60
CA ILE A 31 1.73 2.18 -7.45
C ILE A 31 1.70 3.67 -7.81
N CYS A 32 2.61 4.48 -7.27
CA CYS A 32 2.95 5.75 -7.91
C CYS A 32 3.59 5.50 -9.28
N ARG A 33 3.44 6.46 -10.21
CA ARG A 33 4.13 6.44 -11.51
C ARG A 33 5.62 6.16 -11.33
N ASN A 34 6.07 5.04 -11.87
CA ASN A 34 7.47 4.60 -11.88
C ASN A 34 7.60 3.50 -12.96
N ALA A 35 8.17 3.87 -14.12
CA ALA A 35 8.26 2.98 -15.28
C ALA A 35 9.05 1.70 -14.99
N ASN A 36 10.13 1.79 -14.22
CA ASN A 36 10.98 0.64 -13.89
C ASN A 36 10.24 -0.37 -13.01
N ARG A 37 9.62 0.11 -11.93
CA ARG A 37 8.81 -0.72 -11.03
C ARG A 37 7.63 -1.35 -11.76
N ARG A 38 6.92 -0.55 -12.56
CA ARG A 38 5.80 -1.03 -13.37
C ARG A 38 6.22 -2.20 -14.25
N ARG A 39 7.29 -2.02 -15.03
CA ARG A 39 7.84 -3.07 -15.90
C ARG A 39 8.20 -4.33 -15.12
N ARG A 40 8.85 -4.22 -13.95
CA ARG A 40 9.21 -5.38 -13.12
C ARG A 40 7.98 -6.14 -12.61
N LEU A 41 6.96 -5.43 -12.15
CA LEU A 41 5.72 -6.03 -11.63
C LEU A 41 4.87 -6.66 -12.74
N GLU A 42 4.70 -5.97 -13.87
CA GLU A 42 3.97 -6.51 -15.03
C GLU A 42 4.69 -7.74 -15.62
N ALA A 43 6.03 -7.73 -15.68
CA ALA A 43 6.81 -8.89 -16.10
C ALA A 43 6.64 -10.11 -15.18
N ALA A 44 6.30 -9.89 -13.90
CA ALA A 44 5.95 -10.94 -12.96
C ALA A 44 4.47 -11.36 -13.04
N GLY A 45 3.68 -10.78 -13.96
CA GLY A 45 2.27 -11.09 -14.17
C GLY A 45 1.30 -10.32 -13.26
N CYS A 46 1.74 -9.28 -12.56
CA CYS A 46 0.87 -8.50 -11.68
C CYS A 46 -0.07 -7.57 -12.48
N ASP A 47 -1.33 -7.43 -12.03
CA ASP A 47 -2.24 -6.36 -12.49
C ASP A 47 -1.84 -5.03 -11.82
N VAL A 48 -1.16 -4.16 -12.55
CA VAL A 48 -0.59 -2.90 -12.03
C VAL A 48 -1.40 -1.70 -12.48
N VAL A 49 -1.80 -0.86 -11.52
CA VAL A 49 -2.46 0.43 -11.80
C VAL A 49 -1.62 1.58 -11.22
N GLU A 50 -1.28 2.52 -12.09
CA GLU A 50 -0.56 3.73 -11.68
C GLU A 50 -1.53 4.80 -11.15
N ILE A 51 -1.21 5.29 -9.95
CA ILE A 51 -1.89 6.39 -9.28
C ILE A 51 -1.02 7.65 -9.39
N PRO A 52 -1.49 8.70 -10.07
CA PRO A 52 -0.79 9.98 -10.10
C PRO A 52 -0.88 10.64 -8.72
N ALA A 53 0.22 10.60 -7.97
CA ALA A 53 0.29 11.11 -6.59
C ALA A 53 1.32 12.24 -6.42
N GLN A 54 1.43 13.12 -7.42
CA GLN A 54 2.33 14.28 -7.42
C GLN A 54 1.54 15.61 -7.44
N GLY A 55 2.10 16.66 -6.81
CA GLY A 55 1.49 17.99 -6.78
C GLY A 55 0.03 17.99 -6.31
N VAL A 56 -0.82 18.77 -6.99
CA VAL A 56 -2.27 18.87 -6.71
C VAL A 56 -2.99 17.53 -6.90
N GLN A 57 -2.45 16.63 -7.73
CA GLN A 57 -3.05 15.30 -7.97
C GLN A 57 -2.96 14.39 -6.73
N LYS A 58 -2.16 14.74 -5.71
CA LYS A 58 -2.16 14.07 -4.40
C LYS A 58 -3.55 14.07 -3.75
N PHE A 59 -4.35 15.13 -3.94
CA PHE A 59 -5.71 15.18 -3.41
C PHE A 59 -6.66 14.22 -4.14
N LEU A 60 -6.37 13.93 -5.42
CA LEU A 60 -7.11 12.96 -6.22
C LEU A 60 -6.65 11.51 -5.98
N ALA A 61 -5.42 11.30 -5.52
CA ALA A 61 -4.86 9.97 -5.28
C ALA A 61 -5.76 9.12 -4.37
N ARG A 62 -6.28 9.69 -3.28
CA ARG A 62 -7.23 8.99 -2.39
C ARG A 62 -8.51 8.58 -3.12
N ARG A 63 -9.12 9.49 -3.88
CA ARG A 63 -10.33 9.19 -4.66
C ARG A 63 -10.09 8.11 -5.71
N ARG A 64 -8.91 8.11 -6.35
CA ARG A 64 -8.56 7.10 -7.34
C ARG A 64 -8.29 5.73 -6.70
N VAL A 65 -7.57 5.70 -5.58
CA VAL A 65 -7.39 4.48 -4.77
C VAL A 65 -8.75 3.90 -4.36
N SER A 66 -9.65 4.74 -3.83
CA SER A 66 -10.98 4.29 -3.40
C SER A 66 -11.77 3.70 -4.58
N ARG A 67 -11.79 4.38 -5.74
CA ARG A 67 -12.47 3.87 -6.94
C ARG A 67 -11.90 2.55 -7.45
N GLU A 68 -10.58 2.41 -7.47
CA GLU A 68 -9.96 1.15 -7.90
C GLU A 68 -10.24 0.01 -6.92
N ALA A 69 -10.27 0.31 -5.62
CA ALA A 69 -10.65 -0.66 -4.60
C ALA A 69 -12.13 -1.07 -4.73
N GLU A 70 -13.06 -0.12 -4.89
CA GLU A 70 -14.48 -0.40 -5.14
C GLU A 70 -14.69 -1.27 -6.38
N ARG A 71 -13.98 -0.99 -7.48
CA ARG A 71 -14.06 -1.76 -8.73
C ARG A 71 -13.51 -3.17 -8.60
N PHE A 72 -12.42 -3.33 -7.85
CA PHE A 72 -11.78 -4.63 -7.65
C PHE A 72 -12.51 -5.46 -6.58
N ASN A 73 -13.19 -4.82 -5.64
CA ASN A 73 -13.89 -5.42 -4.52
C ASN A 73 -13.01 -6.41 -3.69
N PRO A 74 -11.89 -5.94 -3.11
CA PRO A 74 -10.97 -6.79 -2.38
C PRO A 74 -11.53 -7.25 -1.03
N ASN A 75 -11.08 -8.43 -0.57
CA ASN A 75 -11.23 -8.82 0.84
C ASN A 75 -10.18 -8.15 1.74
N ILE A 76 -9.02 -7.76 1.18
CA ILE A 76 -7.92 -7.16 1.92
C ILE A 76 -7.34 -5.97 1.13
N GLN A 77 -7.16 -4.83 1.81
CA GLN A 77 -6.35 -3.72 1.32
C GLN A 77 -5.05 -3.65 2.13
N LEU A 78 -3.91 -3.91 1.48
CA LEU A 78 -2.59 -3.81 2.11
C LEU A 78 -1.88 -2.51 1.71
N ALA A 79 -1.87 -1.54 2.63
CA ALA A 79 -1.13 -0.30 2.47
C ALA A 79 0.35 -0.43 2.86
N TRP A 80 1.17 0.34 2.15
CA TRP A 80 2.61 0.41 2.37
C TRP A 80 3.01 1.83 2.73
N MET A 81 3.55 2.00 3.94
CA MET A 81 3.88 3.31 4.52
C MET A 81 2.68 4.25 4.68
N SER A 82 2.92 5.40 5.31
CA SER A 82 1.91 6.39 5.68
C SER A 82 1.08 6.94 4.51
N ARG A 83 1.69 7.20 3.34
CA ARG A 83 0.95 7.82 2.21
C ARG A 83 -0.11 6.88 1.64
N ALA A 84 0.20 5.58 1.50
CA ALA A 84 -0.79 4.60 1.03
C ALA A 84 -1.85 4.35 2.09
N ALA A 85 -1.47 4.25 3.37
CA ALA A 85 -2.41 4.04 4.48
C ALA A 85 -3.44 5.18 4.57
N GLY A 86 -2.98 6.43 4.45
CA GLY A 86 -3.87 7.60 4.46
C GLY A 86 -4.83 7.68 3.26
N ALA A 87 -4.57 6.93 2.19
CA ALA A 87 -5.39 6.90 0.97
C ALA A 87 -6.43 5.77 0.96
N LEU A 88 -6.41 4.85 1.92
CA LEU A 88 -7.37 3.75 2.00
C LEU A 88 -8.81 4.26 2.20
N SER A 89 -9.78 3.59 1.59
CA SER A 89 -11.20 3.67 1.92
C SER A 89 -11.59 2.51 2.85
N ARG A 90 -12.62 2.71 3.68
CA ARG A 90 -13.32 1.59 4.31
C ARG A 90 -14.31 1.05 3.28
N LEU A 91 -14.29 -0.26 3.05
CA LEU A 91 -15.21 -0.97 2.18
C LEU A 91 -15.85 -2.09 3.02
N ASP A 92 -17.11 -2.37 2.79
CA ASP A 92 -17.83 -3.41 3.52
C ASP A 92 -17.21 -4.79 3.22
N GLY A 93 -16.95 -5.57 4.28
CA GLY A 93 -16.33 -6.89 4.15
C GLY A 93 -14.83 -6.89 3.77
N CYS A 94 -14.17 -5.72 3.75
CA CYS A 94 -12.75 -5.60 3.45
C CYS A 94 -11.93 -5.23 4.70
N THR A 95 -10.87 -5.98 4.99
CA THR A 95 -9.91 -5.68 6.04
C THR A 95 -8.79 -4.76 5.54
N ASN A 96 -8.57 -3.65 6.23
CA ASN A 96 -7.50 -2.72 5.93
C ASN A 96 -6.26 -3.03 6.77
N LEU A 97 -5.17 -3.39 6.11
CA LEU A 97 -3.87 -3.66 6.70
C LEU A 97 -2.89 -2.55 6.29
N ALA A 98 -1.96 -2.21 7.17
CA ALA A 98 -0.83 -1.38 6.78
C ALA A 98 0.48 -1.91 7.33
N ARG A 99 1.49 -1.98 6.47
CA ARG A 99 2.86 -2.29 6.85
C ARG A 99 3.69 -1.02 6.99
N LEU A 100 4.41 -0.92 8.11
CA LEU A 100 5.29 0.19 8.42
C LEU A 100 6.67 -0.30 8.89
N GLY A 101 7.71 0.30 8.32
CA GLY A 101 9.11 0.03 8.66
C GLY A 101 9.78 1.17 9.44
N GLY A 102 9.01 2.09 10.03
CA GLY A 102 9.56 3.23 10.75
C GLY A 102 8.51 4.00 11.55
N TYR A 103 8.96 5.04 12.22
CA TYR A 103 8.16 5.87 13.14
C TYR A 103 7.35 6.93 12.36
N TYR A 104 6.17 6.55 11.88
CA TYR A 104 5.29 7.43 11.12
C TYR A 104 4.19 8.05 12.00
N LYS A 105 3.69 9.23 11.60
CA LYS A 105 2.51 9.85 12.25
C LYS A 105 1.29 8.94 12.12
N LEU A 106 0.72 8.50 13.25
CA LEU A 106 -0.35 7.51 13.30
C LEU A 106 -1.69 7.98 12.71
N LYS A 107 -1.90 9.29 12.59
CA LYS A 107 -3.10 9.85 11.94
C LYS A 107 -3.38 9.29 10.53
N TYR A 108 -2.35 8.81 9.83
CA TYR A 108 -2.52 8.22 8.50
C TYR A 108 -3.04 6.79 8.52
N PHE A 109 -3.04 6.14 9.67
CA PHE A 109 -3.36 4.72 9.84
C PHE A 109 -4.72 4.50 10.49
N GLN A 110 -5.47 5.56 10.82
CA GLN A 110 -6.80 5.51 11.46
C GLN A 110 -7.87 4.70 10.71
N ARG A 111 -7.62 4.37 9.43
CA ARG A 111 -8.51 3.53 8.60
C ARG A 111 -8.05 2.08 8.49
N CYS A 112 -6.95 1.72 9.14
CA CYS A 112 -6.43 0.36 9.16
C CYS A 112 -7.01 -0.36 10.37
N ASP A 113 -7.38 -1.62 10.18
CA ASP A 113 -7.84 -2.52 11.23
C ASP A 113 -6.64 -3.24 11.88
N HIS A 114 -5.56 -3.47 11.12
CA HIS A 114 -4.30 -4.00 11.66
C HIS A 114 -3.06 -3.29 11.12
N LEU A 115 -2.03 -3.24 11.96
CA LEU A 115 -0.73 -2.65 11.67
C LEU A 115 0.36 -3.72 11.77
N ILE A 116 1.21 -3.78 10.76
CA ILE A 116 2.35 -4.70 10.68
C ILE A 116 3.62 -3.88 10.88
N GLY A 117 4.24 -4.03 12.06
CA GLY A 117 5.56 -3.48 12.37
C GLY A 117 6.67 -4.45 11.95
N ASN A 118 7.78 -3.92 11.43
CA ASN A 118 8.93 -4.74 11.01
C ASN A 118 9.94 -5.01 12.12
N THR A 119 9.84 -4.31 13.27
CA THR A 119 10.78 -4.43 14.40
C THR A 119 10.03 -4.29 15.72
N PRO A 120 10.54 -4.88 16.83
CA PRO A 120 9.95 -4.72 18.16
C PRO A 120 9.78 -3.24 18.56
N GLY A 121 10.79 -2.40 18.36
CA GLY A 121 10.70 -0.98 18.68
C GLY A 121 9.66 -0.19 17.87
N VAL A 122 9.27 -0.67 16.68
CA VAL A 122 8.12 -0.10 15.95
C VAL A 122 6.81 -0.55 16.60
N LEU A 123 6.71 -1.80 17.05
CA LEU A 123 5.53 -2.30 17.76
C LEU A 123 5.32 -1.54 19.07
N GLU A 124 6.37 -1.37 19.87
CA GLU A 124 6.33 -0.58 21.11
C GLU A 124 5.84 0.86 20.86
N TYR A 125 6.32 1.49 19.78
CA TYR A 125 5.85 2.83 19.38
C TYR A 125 4.37 2.85 18.97
N LEU A 126 3.89 1.80 18.30
CA LEU A 126 2.48 1.69 17.91
C LEU A 126 1.58 1.49 19.14
N GLU A 127 2.00 0.63 20.07
CA GLU A 127 1.27 0.32 21.30
C GLU A 127 1.23 1.51 22.25
N GLY A 128 2.36 2.21 22.43
CA GLY A 128 2.46 3.37 23.31
C GLY A 128 1.71 4.63 22.84
N ALA A 129 1.09 4.57 21.66
CA ALA A 129 0.32 5.67 21.09
C ALA A 129 -1.19 5.38 21.01
N GLY A 130 -1.63 4.25 21.59
CA GLY A 130 -3.01 3.85 21.78
C GLY A 130 -3.51 4.16 23.18
#